data_AF-A0A9X7J666-F1
#
_entry.id   AF-A0A9X7J666-F1
#
_cell.length_a   1.000
_cell.length_b   1.000
_cell.length_c   1.000
_cell.angle_alpha   90.00
_cell.angle_beta   90.00
_cell.angle_gamma   90.00
#
_symmetry.space_group_name_H-M   'P 1'
#
loop_
_entity.id
_entity.type
_entity.pdbx_description
1 polymer ?
#
loop_
_entity_poly.entity_id
_entity_poly.type
_entity_poly.pdbx_seq_one_letter_code
_entity_poly.pdbx_strand_id
1 'polypeptide(L)' 'MLTKRLELIFQNAAGRRTTLAVQDPRDNLTEAEVRAAMELILDRNIFTSPGGDLTAIVGARIVTRDVTDIIAA' A
#
# COMPACT_ATOMS: atom_id res chain seq x y z
N MET A 1 1.58 -7.82 -19.51
CA MET A 1 0.58 -8.19 -18.47
C MET A 1 0.12 -6.93 -17.73
N LEU A 2 -1.19 -6.78 -17.52
CA LEU A 2 -1.75 -5.72 -16.69
C LEU A 2 -1.69 -6.17 -15.21
N THR A 3 -1.06 -5.38 -14.35
CA THR A 3 -1.00 -5.65 -12.90
C THR A 3 -1.53 -4.44 -12.13
N LYS A 4 -2.56 -4.66 -11.30
CA LYS A 4 -3.15 -3.64 -10.44
C LYS A 4 -2.80 -3.94 -8.99
N ARG A 5 -2.26 -2.97 -8.27
CA ARG A 5 -2.02 -3.08 -6.82
C ARG A 5 -2.48 -1.83 -6.09
N LEU A 6 -2.90 -1.98 -4.85
CA LEU A 6 -3.10 -0.88 -3.93
C LEU A 6 -1.83 -0.72 -3.08
N GLU A 7 -1.24 0.45 -3.12
CA GLU A 7 -0.11 0.82 -2.29
C GLU A 7 -0.59 1.68 -1.12
N LEU A 8 -0.43 1.16 0.09
CA LEU A 8 -0.69 1.85 1.34
C LEU A 8 0.63 2.36 1.90
N ILE A 9 0.78 3.68 2.01
CA ILE A 9 2.01 4.33 2.41
C ILE A 9 1.87 4.81 3.85
N PHE A 10 2.76 4.33 4.69
CA PHE A 10 2.84 4.66 6.10
C PHE A 10 4.19 5.28 6.44
N GLN A 11 4.24 6.03 7.53
CA GLN A 11 5.46 6.46 8.18
C GLN A 11 5.71 5.53 9.37
N ASN A 12 6.96 5.12 9.58
CA ASN A 12 7.34 4.35 10.76
C ASN A 12 7.97 5.22 11.85
N ALA A 13 8.23 4.62 13.01
CA ALA A 13 8.85 5.29 14.16
C ALA A 13 10.21 5.93 13.84
N ALA A 14 10.99 5.36 12.92
CA ALA A 14 12.24 5.93 12.42
C ALA A 14 12.05 7.07 11.40
N GLY A 15 10.82 7.51 11.14
CA GLY A 15 10.48 8.56 10.18
C GLY A 15 10.60 8.16 8.71
N ARG A 16 10.82 6.88 8.41
CA ARG A 16 10.94 6.35 7.04
C ARG A 16 9.56 5.96 6.50
N ARG A 17 9.43 6.00 5.17
CA ARG A 17 8.22 5.56 4.47
C ARG A 17 8.23 4.05 4.28
N THR A 18 7.16 3.40 4.70
CA THR A 18 6.91 1.97 4.50
C THR A 18 5.69 1.82 3.60
N THR A 19 5.83 1.06 2.51
CA THR A 19 4.75 0.84 1.54
C THR A 19 4.27 -0.60 1.63
N LEU A 20 2.99 -0.78 1.96
CA LEU A 20 2.30 -2.07 1.91
C LEU A 20 1.61 -2.20 0.55
N ALA A 21 1.91 -3.27 -0.18
CA ALA A 21 1.30 -3.53 -1.49
C ALA A 21 0.27 -4.65 -1.38
N VAL A 22 -0.98 -4.36 -1.73
CA VAL A 22 -2.07 -5.34 -1.86
C VAL A 22 -2.26 -5.62 -3.34
N GLN A 23 -1.96 -6.85 -3.75
CA GLN A 23 -2.20 -7.35 -5.11
C GLN A 23 -3.72 -7.51 -5.34
N ASP A 24 -4.17 -7.30 -6.57
CA ASP A 24 -5.57 -7.46 -6.99
C ASP A 24 -6.59 -6.78 -6.04
N PRO A 25 -6.46 -5.46 -5.81
CA PRO A 25 -7.37 -4.75 -4.94
C PRO A 25 -8.79 -4.77 -5.51
N ARG A 26 -9.78 -4.87 -4.62
CA ARG A 26 -11.21 -4.89 -5.01
C ARG A 26 -11.55 -3.71 -5.92
N ASP A 27 -12.34 -3.96 -6.95
CA ASP A 27 -12.91 -2.90 -7.77
C ASP A 27 -13.99 -2.17 -6.96
N ASN A 28 -13.96 -0.83 -6.98
CA ASN A 28 -14.77 0.09 -6.16
C ASN A 28 -14.31 0.32 -4.72
N LEU A 29 -13.00 0.27 -4.45
CA LEU A 29 -12.47 0.82 -3.20
C LEU A 29 -12.73 2.33 -3.10
N THR A 30 -13.37 2.72 -2.01
CA THR A 30 -13.58 4.13 -1.64
C THR A 30 -12.46 4.62 -0.73
N GLU A 31 -12.25 5.94 -0.69
CA GLU A 31 -11.27 6.56 0.22
C GLU A 31 -11.55 6.17 1.69
N ALA A 32 -12.84 6.13 2.08
CA ALA A 32 -13.24 5.81 3.44
C ALA A 32 -12.88 4.36 3.84
N GLU A 33 -13.13 3.38 2.96
CA GLU A 33 -12.77 1.98 3.21
C GLU A 33 -11.25 1.81 3.31
N VAL A 34 -10.49 2.45 2.41
CA VAL A 34 -9.03 2.39 2.44
C VAL A 34 -8.48 3.03 3.71
N ARG A 35 -9.00 4.21 4.10
CA ARG A 35 -8.60 4.87 5.34
C ARG A 35 -8.91 4.02 6.56
N ALA A 36 -10.12 3.46 6.66
CA ALA A 36 -10.50 2.59 7.77
C ALA A 36 -9.58 1.36 7.88
N ALA A 37 -9.20 0.75 6.75
CA ALA A 37 -8.25 -0.35 6.75
C ALA A 37 -6.85 0.10 7.21
N MET A 38 -6.39 1.28 6.79
CA MET A 38 -5.10 1.85 7.22
C MET A 38 -5.09 2.21 8.71
N GLU A 39 -6.19 2.74 9.25
CA GLU A 39 -6.35 3.02 10.68
C GLU A 39 -6.35 1.73 11.49
N LEU A 40 -7.05 0.69 11.02
CA LEU A 40 -7.01 -0.62 11.66
C LEU A 40 -5.59 -1.21 11.66
N ILE A 41 -4.81 -1.01 10.60
CA ILE A 41 -3.42 -1.44 10.53
C ILE A 41 -2.56 -0.74 11.60
N LEU A 42 -2.76 0.57 11.81
CA LEU A 42 -2.07 1.32 12.86
C LEU A 42 -2.51 0.87 14.26
N ASP A 43 -3.82 0.74 14.49
CA ASP A 43 -4.40 0.35 15.78
C ASP A 43 -3.96 -1.06 16.21
N ARG A 44 -3.95 -2.00 15.26
CA ARG A 44 -3.47 -3.36 15.49
C ARG A 44 -1.97 -3.39 15.77
N ASN A 45 -1.20 -2.46 15.21
CA ASN A 45 0.26 -2.39 15.31
C ASN A 45 0.96 -3.76 15.08
N ILE A 46 0.40 -4.58 14.18
CA ILE A 46 0.89 -5.95 13.92
C ILE A 46 1.96 -5.99 12.83
N PHE A 47 2.20 -4.86 12.14
CA PHE A 47 3.16 -4.78 11.05
C PHE A 47 4.45 -4.13 11.53
N THR A 48 5.51 -4.92 11.62
CA THR A 48 6.85 -4.44 11.91
C THR A 48 7.57 -4.05 10.62
N SER A 49 8.09 -2.81 10.58
CA SER A 49 8.95 -2.35 9.49
C SER A 49 10.42 -2.33 9.95
N PRO A 50 11.40 -2.27 9.04
CA PRO A 50 12.82 -2.14 9.40
C PRO A 50 13.15 -0.90 10.25
N GLY A 51 12.24 0.07 10.33
CA GLY A 51 12.37 1.27 11.16
C GLY A 51 11.38 1.31 12.34
N GLY A 52 10.90 0.16 12.78
CA GLY A 52 9.94 0.03 13.88
C GLY A 52 8.49 0.05 13.45
N ASP A 53 7.63 0.35 14.41
CA ASP A 53 6.17 0.36 14.28
C ASP A 53 5.68 1.43 13.29
N LEU A 54 4.51 1.21 12.72
CA LEU A 54 3.84 2.18 11.87
C LEU A 54 3.22 3.27 12.76
N THR A 55 3.54 4.54 12.50
CA THR A 55 3.14 5.66 13.36
C THR A 55 2.13 6.60 12.70
N ALA A 56 2.12 6.69 11.37
CA ALA A 56 1.19 7.58 10.66
C ALA A 56 0.84 7.09 9.26
N ILE A 57 -0.35 7.48 8.80
CA ILE A 57 -0.80 7.32 7.41
C ILE A 57 -0.20 8.45 6.58
N VAL A 58 0.57 8.11 5.55
CA VAL A 58 1.10 9.09 4.59
C VAL A 58 0.18 9.22 3.38
N GLY A 59 -0.46 8.13 2.97
CA GLY A 59 -1.46 8.12 1.92
C GLY A 59 -1.66 6.74 1.29
N ALA A 60 -2.56 6.64 0.34
CA ALA A 60 -2.80 5.43 -0.43
C ALA A 60 -2.93 5.76 -1.92
N ARG A 61 -2.49 4.85 -2.78
CA ARG A 61 -2.62 5.00 -4.22
C ARG A 61 -2.82 3.65 -4.90
N ILE A 62 -3.62 3.63 -5.96
CA ILE A 62 -3.72 2.46 -6.83
C ILE A 62 -2.68 2.62 -7.94
N VAL A 63 -1.84 1.62 -8.12
CA VAL A 63 -0.85 1.56 -9.19
C VAL A 63 -1.28 0.49 -10.17
N THR A 64 -1.58 0.91 -11.39
CA THR A 64 -1.83 0.03 -12.53
C THR A 64 -0.61 0.07 -13.42
N ARG A 65 0.03 -1.09 -13.63
CA ARG A 65 1.17 -1.23 -14.52
C ARG A 65 0.74 -2.09 -15.70
N ASP A 66 0.75 -1.48 -16.88
CA ASP A 66 0.64 -2.19 -18.14
C ASP A 66 2.05 -2.47 -18.68
N VAL A 67 2.33 -3.73 -19.00
CA VAL A 67 3.59 -4.15 -19.62
C VAL A 67 3.27 -4.75 -20.97
N THR A 68 3.76 -4.11 -22.03
CA THR A 68 3.72 -4.60 -23.40
C THR A 68 5.15 -4.88 -23.86
N ASP A 69 5.47 -6.16 -24.07
CA ASP A 69 6.78 -6.57 -24.55
C ASP A 69 6.89 -6.27 -26.05
N ILE A 70 7.79 -5.35 -26.42
CA ILE A 70 8.00 -4.93 -27.80
C ILE A 70 8.93 -5.90 -28.55
N ILE A 71 9.78 -6.63 -27.82
CA ILE A 71 10.63 -7.71 -28.33
C ILE A 71 10.70 -8.77 -27.23
N ALA A 72 10.18 -9.97 -27.50
CA ALA A 72 10.38 -11.14 -26.65
C ALA A 72 11.57 -11.92 -27.21
N ALA A 73 12.57 -12.21 -26.37
CA ALA A 73 13.71 -13.05 -26.71
C ALA A 73 13.31 -14.53 -26.75
#